data_AF-A0A7H0GV73-F1
#
_entry.id   AF-A0A7H0GV73-F1
#
_cell.length_a   1.000
_cell.length_b   1.000
_cell.length_c   1.000
_cell.angle_alpha   90.00
_cell.angle_beta   90.00
_cell.angle_gamma   90.00
#
_symmetry.space_group_name_H-M   'P 1'
#
loop_
_entity.id
_entity.type
_entity.pdbx_description
1 polymer ?
#
loop_
_entity_poly.entity_id
_entity_poly.type
_entity_poly.pdbx_seq_one_letter_code
_entity_poly.pdbx_strand_id
1 'polypeptide(L)'
;MLSELNPDSATAASVALILLAAGASARMRQPKQLLYYQGKTLLRWAAETAAATGCQPLVLVTGALHEPLIPEVEGLSFLTAHNADWATGMGSSIRAGLAALEKAPQPPSAIVVMLCDQPLLTPALLLQLIKKQQLTQAPVVAAAYGGTLGVPAVFSADTFPALRQLGGAEGARQLIASYGSAVGSVPFPGGFWTLIRPPNTHLCWKMTWANKPPRMRIRKLNHWRNPDCPKTRYLAHYHFLSLFVCSKLPWLLRPQSRRITRVLPMVGPCTIGPIRCIRW
;
A
#
# COMPACT_ATOMS: atom_id res chain seq x y z
N MET A 1 -27.51 6.87 -36.62
CA MET A 1 -26.36 6.22 -35.97
C MET A 1 -26.42 6.59 -34.47
N LEU A 2 -27.35 5.96 -33.76
CA LEU A 2 -27.49 6.10 -32.31
C LEU A 2 -26.56 5.06 -31.70
N SER A 3 -25.46 5.54 -31.11
CA SER A 3 -24.53 4.71 -30.35
C SER A 3 -25.25 4.08 -29.16
N GLU A 4 -25.25 2.76 -29.10
CA GLU A 4 -25.73 1.96 -27.97
C GLU A 4 -25.10 2.46 -26.67
N LEU A 5 -25.93 3.07 -25.80
CA LEU A 5 -25.55 3.34 -24.43
C LEU A 5 -25.54 1.99 -23.71
N ASN A 6 -24.33 1.49 -23.43
CA ASN A 6 -24.13 0.28 -22.65
C ASN A 6 -24.80 0.46 -21.27
N PRO A 7 -25.82 -0.33 -20.90
CA PRO A 7 -26.55 -0.16 -19.63
C PRO A 7 -25.65 -0.32 -18.40
N ASP A 8 -24.49 -0.99 -18.52
CA ASP A 8 -23.50 -1.11 -17.45
C ASP A 8 -22.78 0.22 -17.14
N SER A 9 -22.79 1.19 -18.07
CA SER A 9 -22.14 2.50 -17.88
C SER A 9 -22.98 3.49 -17.06
N ALA A 10 -24.31 3.36 -17.10
CA ALA A 10 -25.22 4.22 -16.33
C ALA A 10 -25.27 3.83 -14.84
N THR A 11 -25.04 2.56 -14.51
CA THR A 11 -25.10 2.01 -13.15
C THR A 11 -23.91 2.40 -12.27
N ALA A 12 -22.74 2.71 -12.85
CA ALA A 12 -21.58 3.20 -12.12
C ALA A 12 -21.61 4.72 -11.89
N ALA A 13 -22.35 5.46 -12.70
CA ALA A 13 -22.37 6.93 -12.69
C ALA A 13 -22.98 7.55 -11.41
N SER A 14 -23.73 6.77 -10.61
CA SER A 14 -24.24 7.23 -9.31
C SER A 14 -23.34 6.87 -8.12
N VAL A 15 -22.24 6.15 -8.35
CA VAL A 15 -21.34 5.66 -7.30
C VAL A 15 -20.05 6.48 -7.35
N ALA A 16 -19.73 7.15 -6.25
CA ALA A 16 -18.47 7.86 -6.10
C ALA A 16 -17.37 6.92 -5.59
N LEU A 17 -16.10 7.32 -5.73
CA LEU A 17 -14.97 6.57 -5.21
C LEU A 17 -13.97 7.47 -4.49
N ILE A 18 -13.61 7.10 -3.27
CA ILE A 18 -12.60 7.73 -2.43
C ILE A 18 -11.34 6.86 -2.41
N LEU A 19 -10.26 7.40 -2.97
CA LEU A 19 -8.92 6.82 -2.93
C LEU A 19 -8.12 7.44 -1.78
N LEU A 20 -7.82 6.65 -0.76
CA LEU A 20 -7.06 7.11 0.41
C LEU A 20 -5.55 6.99 0.20
N ALA A 21 -4.87 8.12 0.29
CA ALA A 21 -3.41 8.24 0.14
C ALA A 21 -2.76 9.17 1.19
N ALA A 22 -3.47 9.51 2.28
CA ALA A 22 -3.07 10.57 3.21
C ALA A 22 -1.94 10.23 4.21
N GLY A 23 -1.60 8.96 4.41
CA GLY A 23 -0.69 8.53 5.47
C GLY A 23 0.79 8.79 5.21
N ALA A 24 1.55 9.12 6.27
CA ALA A 24 2.98 9.43 6.20
C ALA A 24 3.93 8.25 5.92
N SER A 25 3.42 7.01 5.80
CA SER A 25 4.25 5.81 5.55
C SER A 25 5.41 5.61 6.55
N ALA A 26 5.22 6.04 7.81
CA ALA A 26 6.29 6.13 8.83
C ALA A 26 7.10 4.83 9.03
N ARG A 27 6.47 3.66 8.87
CA ARG A 27 7.15 2.36 9.01
C ARG A 27 8.10 2.04 7.85
N MET A 28 7.84 2.57 6.67
CA MET A 28 8.62 2.28 5.45
C MET A 28 9.78 3.25 5.24
N ARG A 29 9.86 4.35 6.00
CA ARG A 29 10.84 5.45 5.83
C ARG A 29 10.86 6.11 4.44
N GLN A 30 9.95 5.70 3.56
CA GLN A 30 9.74 6.23 2.22
C GLN A 30 8.24 6.30 1.93
N PRO A 31 7.77 7.26 1.11
CA PRO A 31 6.38 7.37 0.71
C PRO A 31 5.92 6.11 -0.03
N LYS A 32 5.09 5.27 0.59
CA LYS A 32 4.62 4.03 -0.05
C LYS A 32 3.84 4.32 -1.33
N GLN A 33 3.11 5.43 -1.36
CA GLN A 33 2.33 5.92 -2.49
C GLN A 33 3.18 6.04 -3.77
N LEU A 34 4.44 6.43 -3.64
CA LEU A 34 5.36 6.69 -4.75
C LEU A 34 6.27 5.49 -5.08
N LEU A 35 6.02 4.33 -4.47
CA LEU A 35 6.76 3.11 -4.81
C LEU A 35 6.34 2.59 -6.18
N TYR A 36 7.31 2.07 -6.93
CA TYR A 36 7.05 1.56 -8.26
C TYR A 36 6.54 0.11 -8.24
N TYR A 37 5.50 -0.13 -9.00
CA TYR A 37 4.92 -1.43 -9.30
C TYR A 37 4.58 -1.48 -10.79
N GLN A 38 5.17 -2.44 -11.51
CA GLN A 38 4.96 -2.64 -12.95
C GLN A 38 5.13 -1.34 -13.78
N GLY A 39 6.15 -0.55 -13.45
CA GLY A 39 6.48 0.69 -14.17
C GLY A 39 5.68 1.94 -13.78
N LYS A 40 4.73 1.83 -12.84
CA LYS A 40 3.92 2.96 -12.33
C LYS A 40 4.11 3.10 -10.82
N THR A 41 3.85 4.28 -10.26
CA THR A 41 3.74 4.39 -8.79
C THR A 41 2.51 3.61 -8.31
N LEU A 42 2.49 3.21 -7.04
CA LEU A 42 1.31 2.59 -6.44
C LEU A 42 0.09 3.51 -6.50
N LEU A 43 0.30 4.81 -6.27
CA LEU A 43 -0.79 5.78 -6.38
C LEU A 43 -1.33 5.85 -7.81
N ARG A 44 -0.45 5.95 -8.83
CA ARG A 44 -0.87 5.94 -10.23
C ARG A 44 -1.63 4.66 -10.59
N TRP A 45 -1.10 3.51 -10.17
CA TRP A 45 -1.74 2.22 -10.41
C TRP A 45 -3.15 2.16 -9.80
N ALA A 46 -3.29 2.60 -8.54
CA ALA A 46 -4.58 2.63 -7.85
C ALA A 46 -5.55 3.64 -8.47
N ALA A 47 -5.05 4.81 -8.90
CA ALA A 47 -5.86 5.85 -9.54
C ALA A 47 -6.40 5.40 -10.90
N GLU A 48 -5.58 4.76 -11.74
CA GLU A 48 -6.04 4.18 -13.00
C GLU A 48 -7.03 3.04 -12.77
N THR A 49 -6.80 2.22 -11.74
CA THR A 49 -7.73 1.15 -11.34
C THR A 49 -9.09 1.71 -10.97
N ALA A 50 -9.12 2.81 -10.21
CA ALA A 50 -10.35 3.52 -9.86
C ALA A 50 -11.02 4.14 -11.10
N ALA A 51 -10.27 4.84 -11.95
CA ALA A 51 -10.80 5.49 -13.15
C ALA A 51 -11.43 4.49 -14.14
N ALA A 52 -10.86 3.29 -14.25
CA ALA A 52 -11.39 2.22 -15.10
C ALA A 52 -12.76 1.66 -14.66
N THR A 53 -13.26 2.03 -13.47
CA THR A 53 -14.59 1.59 -12.99
C THR A 53 -15.75 2.42 -13.53
N GLY A 54 -15.50 3.62 -14.06
CA GLY A 54 -16.54 4.56 -14.43
C GLY A 54 -17.25 5.24 -13.24
N CYS A 55 -16.82 5.00 -12.00
CA CYS A 55 -17.33 5.72 -10.82
C CYS A 55 -17.08 7.22 -10.96
N GLN A 56 -18.07 8.03 -10.58
CA GLN A 56 -17.94 9.48 -10.51
C GLN A 56 -18.77 10.05 -9.35
N PRO A 57 -18.29 11.10 -8.68
CA PRO A 57 -16.94 11.66 -8.79
C PRO A 57 -15.85 10.75 -8.19
N LEU A 58 -14.61 10.91 -8.66
CA LEU A 58 -13.41 10.31 -8.07
C LEU A 58 -12.74 11.31 -7.13
N VAL A 59 -12.45 10.91 -5.89
CA VAL A 59 -11.80 11.76 -4.88
C VAL A 59 -10.49 11.14 -4.42
N LEU A 60 -9.40 11.87 -4.57
CA LEU A 60 -8.11 11.55 -3.98
C LEU A 60 -8.00 12.26 -2.63
N VAL A 61 -7.86 11.49 -1.55
CA VAL A 61 -7.57 12.06 -0.23
C VAL A 61 -6.08 11.98 0.05
N THR A 62 -5.47 13.15 0.24
CA THR A 62 -4.06 13.33 0.56
C THR A 62 -3.89 13.87 1.99
N GLY A 63 -2.66 13.95 2.47
CA GLY A 63 -2.35 14.35 3.84
C GLY A 63 -0.88 14.68 3.96
N ALA A 64 -0.11 13.82 4.64
CA ALA A 64 1.31 14.03 4.92
C ALA A 64 2.18 14.42 3.71
N LEU A 65 1.80 13.97 2.52
CA LEU A 65 2.46 14.29 1.26
C LEU A 65 1.39 14.77 0.28
N HIS A 66 0.99 16.04 0.35
CA HIS A 66 -0.01 16.59 -0.56
C HIS A 66 0.57 16.81 -1.96
N GLU A 67 1.47 17.79 -2.09
CA GLU A 67 2.03 18.23 -3.38
C GLU A 67 2.66 17.09 -4.21
N PRO A 68 3.48 16.19 -3.64
CA PRO A 68 4.14 15.16 -4.44
C PRO A 68 3.17 14.11 -5.03
N LEU A 69 1.94 14.04 -4.54
CA LEU A 69 0.96 13.03 -4.97
C LEU A 69 0.03 13.53 -6.09
N ILE A 70 -0.08 14.85 -6.29
CA ILE A 70 -0.98 15.43 -7.29
C ILE A 70 -0.63 14.98 -8.72
N PRO A 71 0.65 14.96 -9.15
CA PRO A 71 0.98 14.57 -10.52
C PRO A 71 0.59 13.13 -10.87
N GLU A 72 0.47 12.24 -9.88
CA GLU A 72 0.16 10.83 -10.11
C GLU A 72 -1.29 10.60 -10.58
N VAL A 73 -2.18 11.57 -10.36
CA VAL A 73 -3.59 11.50 -10.78
C VAL A 73 -3.93 12.43 -11.95
N GLU A 74 -2.94 13.11 -12.53
CA GLU A 74 -3.15 13.93 -13.72
C GLU A 74 -3.74 13.11 -14.88
N GLY A 75 -4.72 13.71 -15.55
CA GLY A 75 -5.46 13.10 -16.65
C GLY A 75 -6.55 12.09 -16.25
N LEU A 76 -6.82 11.88 -14.95
CA LEU A 76 -7.79 10.89 -14.45
C LEU A 76 -9.05 11.49 -13.80
N SER A 77 -9.32 12.79 -13.97
CA SER A 77 -10.52 13.49 -13.47
C SER A 77 -10.77 13.34 -11.95
N PHE A 78 -9.70 13.33 -11.14
CA PHE A 78 -9.81 13.30 -9.69
C PHE A 78 -10.06 14.69 -9.10
N LEU A 79 -11.01 14.78 -8.18
CA LEU A 79 -11.07 15.85 -7.19
C LEU A 79 -10.04 15.55 -6.10
N THR A 80 -9.29 16.56 -5.67
CA THR A 80 -8.34 16.38 -4.57
C THR A 80 -8.88 16.96 -3.28
N ALA A 81 -8.84 16.17 -2.21
CA ALA A 81 -9.09 16.60 -0.85
C ALA A 81 -7.80 16.52 -0.03
N HIS A 82 -7.39 17.62 0.59
CA HIS A 82 -6.26 17.63 1.52
C HIS A 82 -6.78 17.48 2.96
N ASN A 83 -6.37 16.41 3.64
CA ASN A 83 -6.69 16.18 5.04
C ASN A 83 -5.53 16.67 5.93
N ALA A 84 -5.67 17.87 6.49
CA ALA A 84 -4.70 18.41 7.44
C ALA A 84 -4.59 17.54 8.72
N ASP A 85 -5.68 16.88 9.11
CA ASP A 85 -5.78 16.03 10.30
C ASP A 85 -5.44 14.56 10.03
N TRP A 86 -4.66 14.27 8.96
CA TRP A 86 -4.28 12.91 8.58
C TRP A 86 -3.61 12.14 9.71
N ALA A 87 -2.91 12.84 10.60
CA ALA A 87 -2.20 12.25 11.73
C ALA A 87 -3.15 11.61 12.75
N THR A 88 -4.42 12.04 12.80
CA THR A 88 -5.42 11.46 13.71
C THR A 88 -5.85 10.06 13.27
N GLY A 89 -5.66 9.69 12.00
CA GLY A 89 -5.82 8.32 11.50
C GLY A 89 -6.68 8.20 10.23
N MET A 90 -7.12 6.98 9.95
CA MET A 90 -7.84 6.68 8.70
C MET A 90 -9.24 7.30 8.68
N GLY A 91 -9.92 7.40 9.82
CA GLY A 91 -11.27 7.95 9.91
C GLY A 91 -11.32 9.41 9.50
N SER A 92 -10.32 10.23 9.85
CA SER A 92 -10.26 11.63 9.38
C SER A 92 -10.12 11.73 7.87
N SER A 93 -9.39 10.78 7.26
CA SER A 93 -9.21 10.75 5.80
C SER A 93 -10.50 10.34 5.09
N ILE A 94 -11.25 9.39 5.65
CA ILE A 94 -12.58 9.00 5.14
C ILE A 94 -13.54 10.19 5.22
N ARG A 95 -13.58 10.90 6.36
CA ARG A 95 -14.40 12.11 6.53
C ARG A 95 -14.02 13.21 5.56
N ALA A 96 -12.73 13.46 5.34
CA ALA A 96 -12.26 14.45 4.38
C ALA A 96 -12.70 14.12 2.95
N GLY A 97 -12.62 12.84 2.56
CA GLY A 97 -13.13 12.38 1.27
C GLY A 97 -14.64 12.55 1.14
N LEU A 98 -15.40 12.16 2.17
CA LEU A 98 -16.86 12.31 2.19
C LEU A 98 -17.27 13.78 2.12
N ALA A 99 -16.62 14.66 2.88
CA ALA A 99 -16.87 16.11 2.84
C ALA A 99 -16.56 16.74 1.47
N ALA A 100 -15.62 16.16 0.70
CA ALA A 100 -15.37 16.59 -0.67
C ALA A 100 -16.49 16.14 -1.62
N LEU A 101 -17.05 14.94 -1.42
CA LEU A 101 -18.19 14.43 -2.18
C LEU A 101 -19.47 15.22 -1.89
N GLU A 102 -19.70 15.62 -0.64
CA GLU A 102 -20.88 16.39 -0.22
C GLU A 102 -20.92 17.82 -0.81
N LYS A 103 -19.79 18.31 -1.34
CA LYS A 103 -19.74 19.57 -2.09
C LYS A 103 -20.21 19.43 -3.53
N ALA A 104 -20.37 18.20 -4.05
CA ALA A 104 -20.87 17.97 -5.39
C ALA A 104 -22.38 18.31 -5.46
N PRO A 105 -22.90 18.77 -6.60
CA PRO A 105 -24.31 19.16 -6.74
C PRO A 105 -25.32 18.06 -6.42
N GLN A 106 -24.91 16.80 -6.60
CA GLN A 106 -25.74 15.63 -6.34
C GLN A 106 -24.98 14.65 -5.43
N PRO A 107 -25.57 14.22 -4.31
CA PRO A 107 -24.94 13.22 -3.46
C PRO A 107 -24.93 11.86 -4.18
N PRO A 108 -23.84 11.09 -4.10
CA PRO A 108 -23.78 9.77 -4.70
C PRO A 108 -24.68 8.78 -3.94
N SER A 109 -25.24 7.79 -4.64
CA SER A 109 -26.08 6.75 -4.04
C SER A 109 -25.26 5.77 -3.18
N ALA A 110 -23.96 5.65 -3.47
CA ALA A 110 -23.01 4.88 -2.71
C ALA A 110 -21.59 5.44 -2.91
N ILE A 111 -20.68 5.11 -2.00
CA ILE A 111 -19.26 5.42 -2.15
C ILE A 111 -18.42 4.14 -2.07
N VAL A 112 -17.40 4.03 -2.90
CA VAL A 112 -16.34 3.04 -2.76
C VAL A 112 -15.19 3.68 -1.99
N VAL A 113 -14.71 3.04 -0.93
CA VAL A 113 -13.47 3.44 -0.24
C VAL A 113 -12.39 2.43 -0.55
N MET A 114 -11.25 2.87 -1.09
CA MET A 114 -10.09 2.01 -1.39
C MET A 114 -8.76 2.65 -0.97
N LEU A 115 -7.71 1.83 -0.90
CA LEU A 115 -6.36 2.26 -0.53
C LEU A 115 -5.42 2.22 -1.74
N CYS A 116 -4.41 3.09 -1.75
CA CYS A 116 -3.38 3.09 -2.78
C CYS A 116 -2.36 1.94 -2.69
N ASP A 117 -2.29 1.19 -1.57
CA ASP A 117 -1.26 0.18 -1.31
C ASP A 117 -1.74 -1.27 -1.50
N GLN A 118 -2.78 -1.45 -2.31
CA GLN A 118 -3.37 -2.74 -2.69
C GLN A 118 -3.05 -3.05 -4.17
N PRO A 119 -1.83 -3.46 -4.51
CA PRO A 119 -1.37 -3.59 -5.90
C PRO A 119 -2.09 -4.68 -6.70
N LEU A 120 -2.70 -5.65 -6.03
CA LEU A 120 -3.44 -6.74 -6.66
C LEU A 120 -4.93 -6.42 -6.86
N LEU A 121 -5.37 -5.21 -6.49
CA LEU A 121 -6.73 -4.76 -6.71
C LEU A 121 -6.96 -4.49 -8.20
N THR A 122 -8.10 -4.96 -8.72
CA THR A 122 -8.48 -4.82 -10.13
C THR A 122 -9.80 -4.04 -10.26
N PRO A 123 -10.06 -3.40 -11.41
CA PRO A 123 -11.34 -2.73 -11.65
C PRO A 123 -12.52 -3.72 -11.59
N ALA A 124 -12.31 -4.94 -12.07
CA ALA A 124 -13.32 -6.00 -12.04
C ALA A 124 -13.78 -6.34 -10.61
N LEU A 125 -12.87 -6.36 -9.63
CA LEU A 125 -13.24 -6.59 -8.23
C LEU A 125 -14.07 -5.43 -7.66
N LEU A 126 -13.71 -4.19 -7.99
CA LEU A 126 -14.48 -3.01 -7.59
C LEU A 126 -15.89 -3.03 -8.17
N LEU A 127 -16.02 -3.34 -9.47
CA LEU A 127 -17.31 -3.51 -10.14
C LEU A 127 -18.13 -4.65 -9.56
N GLN A 128 -17.50 -5.75 -9.13
CA GLN A 128 -18.20 -6.84 -8.43
C GLN A 128 -18.76 -6.40 -7.07
N LEU A 129 -18.02 -5.60 -6.30
CA LEU A 129 -18.49 -5.05 -5.04
C LEU A 129 -19.71 -4.13 -5.27
N ILE A 130 -19.63 -3.24 -6.26
CA ILE A 130 -20.69 -2.30 -6.64
C ILE A 130 -21.93 -3.08 -7.09
N LYS A 131 -21.77 -4.01 -8.03
CA LYS A 131 -22.88 -4.84 -8.54
C LYS A 131 -23.54 -5.63 -7.42
N LYS A 132 -22.76 -6.21 -6.50
CA LYS A 132 -23.30 -6.92 -5.35
C LYS A 132 -24.12 -5.98 -4.45
N GLN A 133 -23.60 -4.78 -4.16
CA GLN A 133 -24.32 -3.80 -3.36
C GLN A 133 -25.64 -3.38 -4.01
N GLN A 134 -25.65 -3.15 -5.32
CA GLN A 134 -26.86 -2.81 -6.08
C GLN A 134 -27.89 -3.95 -6.11
N LEU A 135 -27.43 -5.21 -6.22
CA LEU A 135 -28.33 -6.36 -6.22
C LEU A 135 -28.93 -6.65 -4.85
N THR A 136 -28.14 -6.54 -3.78
CA THR A 136 -28.59 -6.91 -2.43
C THR A 136 -29.12 -5.72 -1.62
N GLN A 137 -28.90 -4.49 -2.08
CA GLN A 137 -29.16 -3.26 -1.34
C GLN A 137 -28.54 -3.28 0.07
N ALA A 138 -27.41 -3.99 0.22
CA ALA A 138 -26.74 -4.10 1.50
C ALA A 138 -26.18 -2.74 1.92
N PRO A 139 -26.21 -2.38 3.21
CA PRO A 139 -25.66 -1.10 3.67
C PRO A 139 -24.16 -1.00 3.37
N VAL A 140 -23.45 -2.13 3.48
CA VAL A 140 -22.02 -2.26 3.21
C VAL A 140 -21.74 -3.53 2.43
N VAL A 141 -20.88 -3.45 1.40
CA VAL A 141 -20.28 -4.62 0.74
C VAL A 141 -18.76 -4.48 0.76
N ALA A 142 -18.07 -5.41 1.40
CA ALA A 142 -16.63 -5.33 1.65
C ALA A 142 -15.84 -6.46 0.98
N ALA A 143 -14.56 -6.21 0.69
CA ALA A 143 -13.63 -7.24 0.28
C ALA A 143 -13.32 -8.20 1.44
N ALA A 144 -13.31 -9.51 1.15
CA ALA A 144 -13.00 -10.55 2.11
C ALA A 144 -11.60 -11.14 1.86
N TYR A 145 -10.72 -11.05 2.86
CA TYR A 145 -9.36 -11.54 2.77
C TYR A 145 -8.71 -11.75 4.15
N GLY A 146 -7.82 -12.74 4.24
CA GLY A 146 -7.11 -13.05 5.49
C GLY A 146 -8.02 -13.35 6.69
N GLY A 147 -9.21 -13.92 6.45
CA GLY A 147 -10.22 -14.19 7.49
C GLY A 147 -10.94 -12.95 8.00
N THR A 148 -10.89 -11.83 7.27
CA THR A 148 -11.48 -10.56 7.70
C THR A 148 -12.18 -9.84 6.55
N LEU A 149 -13.03 -8.87 6.90
CA LEU A 149 -13.63 -7.92 5.95
C LEU A 149 -12.89 -6.58 6.04
N GLY A 150 -12.67 -5.95 4.90
CA GLY A 150 -11.95 -4.69 4.81
C GLY A 150 -12.16 -3.98 3.49
N VAL A 151 -11.44 -2.88 3.32
CA VAL A 151 -11.43 -2.12 2.07
C VAL A 151 -10.66 -2.88 0.97
N PRO A 152 -11.02 -2.77 -0.32
CA PRO A 152 -12.06 -1.90 -0.84
C PRO A 152 -13.46 -2.31 -0.38
N ALA A 153 -14.29 -1.32 -0.07
CA ALA A 153 -15.65 -1.53 0.40
C ALA A 153 -16.59 -0.47 -0.16
N VAL A 154 -17.81 -0.88 -0.47
CA VAL A 154 -18.92 -0.03 -0.91
C VAL A 154 -19.80 0.28 0.29
N PHE A 155 -20.13 1.55 0.46
CA PHE A 155 -20.95 2.10 1.52
C PHE A 155 -22.14 2.80 0.87
N SER A 156 -23.36 2.34 1.17
CA SER A 156 -24.58 2.99 0.69
C SER A 156 -24.79 4.36 1.35
N ALA A 157 -25.63 5.22 0.75
CA ALA A 157 -25.95 6.54 1.27
C ALA A 157 -26.41 6.54 2.74
N ASP A 158 -27.16 5.51 3.17
CA ASP A 158 -27.65 5.36 4.54
C ASP A 158 -26.52 5.22 5.58
N THR A 159 -25.32 4.87 5.13
CA THR A 159 -24.13 4.73 6.00
C THR A 159 -23.33 6.03 6.12
N PHE A 160 -23.61 7.06 5.32
CA PHE A 160 -22.87 8.32 5.36
C PHE A 160 -22.92 9.03 6.72
N PRO A 161 -24.05 9.05 7.47
CA PRO A 161 -24.06 9.56 8.84
C PRO A 161 -23.04 8.88 9.76
N ALA A 162 -22.89 7.55 9.64
CA ALA A 162 -21.93 6.79 10.44
C ALA A 162 -20.48 7.05 9.99
N LEU A 163 -20.23 7.18 8.69
CA LEU A 163 -18.92 7.58 8.16
C LEU A 163 -18.48 8.96 8.64
N ARG A 164 -19.42 9.92 8.75
CA ARG A 164 -19.17 11.27 9.31
C ARG A 164 -18.76 11.23 10.79
N GLN A 165 -19.20 10.21 11.53
CA GLN A 165 -18.97 10.10 12.97
C GLN A 165 -17.74 9.25 13.33
N LEU A 166 -17.04 8.66 12.36
CA LEU A 166 -15.86 7.84 12.64
C LEU A 166 -14.86 8.59 13.52
N GLY A 167 -14.29 7.93 14.53
CA GLY A 167 -13.14 8.48 15.26
C GLY A 167 -11.92 8.61 14.34
N GLY A 168 -10.97 9.49 14.66
CA GLY A 168 -9.77 9.67 13.82
C GLY A 168 -8.99 8.36 13.62
N ALA A 169 -8.74 7.64 14.73
CA ALA A 169 -8.00 6.37 14.72
C ALA A 169 -8.81 5.20 14.13
N GLU A 170 -10.13 5.34 14.11
CA GLU A 170 -11.04 4.31 13.62
C GLU A 170 -10.95 4.21 12.09
N GLY A 171 -10.64 3.02 11.59
CA GLY A 171 -10.63 2.77 10.16
C GLY A 171 -11.99 2.27 9.68
N ALA A 172 -12.16 2.21 8.34
CA ALA A 172 -13.34 1.62 7.71
C ALA A 172 -13.68 0.21 8.25
N ARG A 173 -12.67 -0.56 8.68
CA ARG A 173 -12.85 -1.90 9.28
C ARG A 173 -13.79 -1.93 10.47
N GLN A 174 -13.72 -0.92 11.36
CA GLN A 174 -14.50 -0.90 12.59
C GLN A 174 -15.97 -0.63 12.27
N LEU A 175 -16.23 0.29 11.32
CA LEU A 175 -17.56 0.53 10.78
C LEU A 175 -18.10 -0.70 10.03
N ILE A 176 -17.29 -1.34 9.19
CA ILE A 176 -17.71 -2.58 8.50
C ILE A 176 -18.15 -3.63 9.54
N ALA A 177 -17.38 -3.78 10.63
CA ALA A 177 -17.71 -4.74 11.68
C ALA A 177 -19.03 -4.41 12.41
N SER A 178 -19.39 -3.14 12.58
CA SER A 178 -20.62 -2.74 13.29
C SER A 178 -21.90 -3.12 12.55
N TYR A 179 -21.84 -3.36 11.23
CA TYR A 179 -23.00 -3.84 10.44
C TYR A 179 -23.20 -5.36 10.51
N GLY A 180 -22.26 -6.13 11.08
CA GLY A 180 -22.43 -7.55 11.35
C GLY A 180 -22.89 -8.37 10.14
N SER A 181 -24.00 -9.10 10.28
CA SER A 181 -24.57 -9.95 9.23
C SER A 181 -25.16 -9.19 8.04
N ALA A 182 -25.37 -7.86 8.17
CA ALA A 182 -25.85 -7.04 7.06
C ALA A 182 -24.75 -6.74 6.02
N VAL A 183 -23.50 -7.10 6.29
CA VAL A 183 -22.37 -6.87 5.37
C VAL A 183 -22.35 -7.92 4.27
N GLY A 184 -22.47 -7.49 3.01
CA GLY A 184 -22.14 -8.33 1.87
C GLY A 184 -20.62 -8.48 1.71
N SER A 185 -20.16 -9.62 1.18
CA SER A 185 -18.73 -9.86 0.97
C SER A 185 -18.39 -10.29 -0.46
N VAL A 186 -17.24 -9.86 -0.98
CA VAL A 186 -16.65 -10.36 -2.24
C VAL A 186 -15.25 -10.88 -1.96
N PRO A 187 -14.90 -12.13 -2.34
CA PRO A 187 -13.56 -12.66 -2.13
C PRO A 187 -12.48 -11.82 -2.81
N PHE A 188 -11.45 -11.44 -2.07
CA PHE A 188 -10.27 -10.77 -2.61
C PHE A 188 -9.00 -11.47 -2.11
N PRO A 189 -8.61 -12.63 -2.65
CA PRO A 189 -7.44 -13.39 -2.17
C PRO A 189 -6.15 -12.55 -2.12
N GLY A 190 -6.01 -11.57 -3.03
CA GLY A 190 -4.91 -10.62 -3.09
C GLY A 190 -4.89 -9.57 -1.97
N GLY A 191 -5.98 -9.34 -1.25
CA GLY A 191 -6.14 -8.24 -0.30
C GLY A 191 -5.31 -8.33 0.97
N PHE A 192 -4.83 -9.53 1.31
CA PHE A 192 -3.88 -9.70 2.41
C PHE A 192 -2.52 -9.06 2.11
N TRP A 193 -2.16 -8.92 0.83
CA TRP A 193 -0.87 -8.42 0.38
C TRP A 193 -0.86 -6.88 0.32
N THR A 194 -0.88 -6.25 1.50
CA THR A 194 -0.65 -4.80 1.66
C THR A 194 0.77 -4.51 2.11
N LEU A 195 1.30 -3.33 1.74
CA LEU A 195 2.67 -2.94 2.09
C LEU A 195 2.86 -2.47 3.55
N ILE A 196 1.81 -2.47 4.38
CA ILE A 196 1.83 -1.92 5.75
C ILE A 196 2.45 -2.89 6.77
N ARG A 197 2.43 -4.21 6.53
CA ARG A 197 2.89 -5.20 7.51
C ARG A 197 4.29 -5.75 7.14
N PRO A 198 5.27 -5.74 8.06
CA PRO A 198 6.67 -6.09 7.74
C PRO A 198 7.03 -7.54 7.39
N PRO A 199 6.21 -8.61 7.49
CA PRO A 199 6.74 -9.94 7.18
C PRO A 199 6.78 -10.23 5.67
N ASN A 200 6.18 -9.40 4.80
CA ASN A 200 6.22 -9.62 3.35
C ASN A 200 7.43 -8.97 2.68
N THR A 201 8.60 -9.42 3.12
CA THR A 201 9.88 -9.12 2.48
C THR A 201 9.84 -9.42 0.98
N HIS A 202 9.17 -10.48 0.53
CA HIS A 202 9.21 -10.89 -0.87
C HIS A 202 8.48 -9.94 -1.85
N LEU A 203 7.28 -9.44 -1.52
CA LEU A 203 6.56 -8.52 -2.41
C LEU A 203 7.16 -7.11 -2.35
N CYS A 204 7.51 -6.64 -1.15
CA CYS A 204 8.22 -5.37 -0.95
C CYS A 204 9.57 -5.38 -1.67
N TRP A 205 10.30 -6.49 -1.63
CA TRP A 205 11.59 -6.66 -2.31
C TRP A 205 11.42 -6.72 -3.83
N LYS A 206 10.45 -7.47 -4.36
CA LYS A 206 10.13 -7.48 -5.81
C LYS A 206 9.76 -6.07 -6.32
N MET A 207 8.97 -5.31 -5.55
CA MET A 207 8.59 -3.94 -5.91
C MET A 207 9.78 -2.97 -5.90
N THR A 208 10.63 -3.04 -4.89
CA THR A 208 11.77 -2.11 -4.73
C THR A 208 12.95 -2.41 -5.67
N TRP A 209 13.20 -3.68 -6.00
CA TRP A 209 14.35 -4.08 -6.83
C TRP A 209 14.03 -4.21 -8.33
N ALA A 210 12.87 -4.74 -8.71
CA ALA A 210 12.60 -5.07 -10.12
C ALA A 210 11.98 -3.92 -10.94
N ASN A 211 11.48 -2.85 -10.31
CA ASN A 211 10.67 -1.82 -10.98
C ASN A 211 11.26 -0.40 -10.90
N LYS A 212 12.59 -0.23 -10.80
CA LYS A 212 13.18 1.10 -10.92
C LYS A 212 12.81 1.73 -12.27
N PRO A 213 12.46 3.03 -12.32
CA PRO A 213 12.13 3.69 -13.59
C PRO A 213 13.29 3.59 -14.58
N PRO A 214 13.03 3.49 -15.90
CA PRO A 214 14.05 3.25 -16.93
C PRO A 214 15.07 4.39 -17.12
N ARG A 215 15.10 5.42 -16.26
CA ARG A 215 16.11 6.49 -16.27
C ARG A 215 16.59 6.83 -14.87
N MET A 216 17.29 5.88 -14.25
CA MET A 216 18.31 6.21 -13.25
C MET A 216 19.65 5.63 -13.74
N ARG A 217 20.11 6.13 -14.90
CA ARG A 217 21.54 6.03 -15.25
C ARG A 217 22.27 6.74 -14.13
N ILE A 218 23.13 6.02 -13.43
CA ILE A 218 24.10 6.55 -12.48
C ILE A 218 24.78 7.75 -13.15
N ARG A 219 24.37 8.97 -12.80
CA ARG A 219 25.22 10.14 -13.02
C ARG A 219 26.41 9.89 -12.10
N LYS A 220 27.59 9.68 -12.69
CA LYS A 220 28.86 9.74 -11.97
C LYS A 220 28.80 10.99 -11.08
N LEU A 221 28.78 10.80 -9.76
CA LEU A 221 29.04 11.86 -8.82
C LEU A 221 30.48 12.32 -9.09
N ASN A 222 30.61 13.37 -9.89
CA ASN A 222 31.88 14.07 -10.02
C ASN A 222 32.22 14.64 -8.64
N HIS A 223 33.46 14.39 -8.25
CA HIS A 223 34.04 14.61 -6.94
C HIS A 223 33.78 16.03 -6.41
N TRP A 224 33.12 16.13 -5.25
CA TRP A 224 33.23 17.30 -4.40
C TRP A 224 34.55 17.15 -3.63
N ARG A 225 35.56 17.99 -3.94
CA ARG A 225 36.76 18.14 -3.10
C ARG A 225 36.44 19.15 -2.01
N ASN A 226 36.59 18.74 -0.75
CA ASN A 226 36.67 19.68 0.37
C ASN A 226 38.10 20.27 0.40
N PRO A 227 38.30 21.60 0.31
CA PRO A 227 39.63 22.23 0.31
C PRO A 227 40.41 22.08 1.63
N ASP A 228 39.75 21.75 2.75
CA ASP A 228 40.35 21.89 4.09
C ASP A 228 40.88 20.60 4.73
N CYS A 229 41.06 19.51 3.97
CA CYS A 229 41.56 18.25 4.56
C CYS A 229 42.56 17.50 3.66
N PRO A 230 43.88 17.69 3.84
CA PRO A 230 44.89 16.94 3.12
C PRO A 230 45.17 15.63 3.86
N LYS A 231 44.55 14.53 3.39
CA LYS A 231 44.80 13.09 3.68
C LYS A 231 43.65 12.36 4.41
N THR A 232 42.60 12.04 3.67
CA THR A 232 41.79 10.83 3.93
C THR A 232 41.15 10.35 2.64
N ARG A 233 41.64 9.23 2.10
CA ARG A 233 40.94 8.45 1.07
C ARG A 233 39.90 7.58 1.78
N TYR A 234 38.61 7.84 1.59
CA TYR A 234 37.59 6.85 1.96
C TYR A 234 37.48 5.81 0.85
N LEU A 235 37.89 4.57 1.16
CA LEU A 235 37.57 3.38 0.38
C LEU A 235 36.11 3.00 0.64
N ALA A 236 35.27 3.09 -0.39
CA ALA A 236 33.94 2.48 -0.38
C ALA A 236 34.10 0.97 -0.56
N HIS A 237 34.02 0.19 0.52
CA HIS A 237 33.89 -1.27 0.45
C HIS A 237 32.42 -1.68 0.67
N TYR A 238 31.80 -2.20 -0.38
CA TYR A 238 30.56 -2.96 -0.31
C TYR A 238 30.88 -4.42 0.03
N HIS A 239 30.39 -4.93 1.16
CA HIS A 239 30.41 -6.36 1.44
C HIS A 239 29.05 -7.00 1.09
N PHE A 240 29.07 -7.76 0.01
CA PHE A 240 28.08 -8.76 -0.39
C PHE A 240 28.45 -10.08 0.30
N LEU A 241 27.51 -10.73 0.99
CA LEU A 241 27.60 -12.17 1.26
C LEU A 241 26.20 -12.79 1.33
N SER A 242 25.85 -13.48 0.25
CA SER A 242 24.72 -14.40 0.16
C SER A 242 25.21 -15.80 0.48
N LEU A 243 24.69 -16.42 1.55
CA LEU A 243 24.69 -17.86 1.73
C LEU A 243 23.39 -18.26 2.43
N PHE A 244 22.37 -18.61 1.64
CA PHE A 244 21.31 -19.52 2.08
C PHE A 244 21.39 -20.74 1.16
N VAL A 245 21.99 -21.80 1.70
CA VAL A 245 22.03 -23.12 1.07
C VAL A 245 20.63 -23.72 1.20
N CYS A 246 20.04 -24.03 0.07
CA CYS A 246 18.85 -24.86 -0.06
C CYS A 246 19.32 -26.33 -0.14
N SER A 247 18.93 -27.18 0.80
CA SER A 247 18.97 -28.63 0.58
C SER A 247 17.95 -29.37 1.46
N LYS A 248 17.03 -30.07 0.79
CA LYS A 248 16.20 -31.15 1.33
C LYS A 248 17.07 -32.43 1.44
N LEU A 249 16.85 -33.22 2.49
CA LEU A 249 17.29 -34.60 2.80
C LEU A 249 16.97 -35.65 1.68
N PRO A 250 17.35 -36.98 1.74
CA PRO A 250 18.18 -37.76 2.70
C PRO A 250 19.09 -38.91 2.11
N TRP A 251 19.81 -39.62 3.02
CA TRP A 251 20.37 -41.01 2.96
C TRP A 251 21.80 -41.33 2.46
N LEU A 252 22.45 -42.17 3.30
CA LEU A 252 23.47 -43.21 3.08
C LEU A 252 24.99 -42.93 3.32
N LEU A 253 25.44 -43.58 4.41
CA LEU A 253 26.73 -44.24 4.67
C LEU A 253 27.76 -43.56 5.59
N ARG A 254 28.33 -44.45 6.39
CA ARG A 254 29.06 -44.32 7.66
C ARG A 254 30.59 -44.33 7.43
N PRO A 255 31.43 -44.23 8.49
CA PRO A 255 32.66 -43.42 8.52
C PRO A 255 33.97 -44.23 8.44
N GLN A 256 35.11 -43.53 8.29
CA GLN A 256 36.48 -43.90 8.68
C GLN A 256 37.40 -42.70 8.37
N SER A 257 38.56 -42.41 8.95
CA SER A 257 39.19 -42.54 10.27
C SER A 257 40.53 -41.74 10.20
N ARG A 258 41.08 -41.28 11.34
CA ARG A 258 42.48 -40.83 11.62
C ARG A 258 42.90 -39.42 11.07
N ARG A 259 43.15 -38.39 11.89
CA ARG A 259 44.25 -38.02 12.85
C ARG A 259 45.58 -37.55 12.21
N ILE A 260 46.15 -36.49 12.85
CA ILE A 260 47.53 -35.91 12.83
C ILE A 260 47.58 -34.55 12.09
N THR A 261 48.10 -33.41 12.59
CA THR A 261 48.76 -32.96 13.84
C THR A 261 48.68 -31.42 13.98
N ARG A 262 48.88 -30.93 15.22
CA ARG A 262 48.97 -29.53 15.71
C ARG A 262 49.80 -28.55 14.84
N VAL A 263 49.34 -27.30 14.78
CA VAL A 263 50.18 -26.08 14.80
C VAL A 263 49.64 -25.16 15.92
N LEU A 264 50.54 -24.64 16.75
CA LEU A 264 50.26 -23.81 17.93
C LEU A 264 49.76 -22.38 17.59
N PRO A 265 49.14 -21.67 18.55
CA PRO A 265 48.47 -20.39 18.35
C PRO A 265 49.41 -19.20 18.58
N MET A 266 49.15 -18.08 17.88
CA MET A 266 49.61 -16.77 18.31
C MET A 266 48.40 -15.83 18.44
N VAL A 267 48.17 -15.41 19.71
CA VAL A 267 47.80 -14.06 20.19
C VAL A 267 46.78 -13.28 19.35
N GLY A 268 45.60 -12.85 19.82
CA GLY A 268 44.93 -12.79 21.13
C GLY A 268 43.52 -12.17 20.93
N PRO A 269 42.61 -12.25 21.91
CA PRO A 269 41.18 -12.01 21.71
C PRO A 269 40.78 -10.53 21.88
N CYS A 270 39.98 -10.00 20.95
CA CYS A 270 39.20 -8.78 21.19
C CYS A 270 37.90 -9.19 21.91
N THR A 271 37.82 -8.90 23.19
CA THR A 271 36.67 -9.12 24.06
C THR A 271 35.49 -8.24 23.63
N ILE A 272 34.45 -8.85 23.06
CA ILE A 272 33.13 -8.21 22.95
C ILE A 272 32.41 -8.49 24.27
N GLY A 273 32.33 -7.47 25.13
CA GLY A 273 31.56 -7.52 26.37
C GLY A 273 30.05 -7.65 26.10
N PRO A 274 29.28 -8.19 27.06
CA PRO A 274 27.86 -8.43 26.88
C PRO A 274 27.08 -7.10 26.80
N ILE A 275 26.27 -6.96 25.75
CA ILE A 275 25.32 -5.85 25.59
C ILE A 275 24.26 -5.96 26.69
N ARG A 276 24.21 -4.97 27.58
CA ARG A 276 23.13 -4.80 28.56
C ARG A 276 21.84 -4.42 27.83
N CYS A 277 20.79 -5.20 28.04
CA CYS A 277 19.42 -4.80 27.70
C CYS A 277 19.01 -3.59 28.54
N ILE A 278 18.71 -2.46 27.89
CA ILE A 278 17.96 -1.37 28.49
C ILE A 278 16.48 -1.67 28.24
N ARG A 279 15.74 -1.78 29.34
CA ARG A 279 14.30 -2.04 29.44
C ARG A 279 13.54 -0.78 29.00
N TRP A 280 12.53 -0.93 28.14
CA TRP A 280 11.36 -0.05 28.11
C TRP A 280 10.24 -0.78 28.83
#